data_AF-A0AA35RT33-F1
#
_entry.id   AF-A0AA35RT33-F1
#
_cell.length_a   1.000
_cell.length_b   1.000
_cell.length_c   1.000
_cell.angle_alpha   90.00
_cell.angle_beta   90.00
_cell.angle_gamma   90.00
#
_symmetry.space_group_name_H-M   'P 1'
#
loop_
_entity.id
_entity.type
_entity.pdbx_description
1 polymer ?
#
loop_
_entity_poly.entity_id
_entity_poly.type
_entity_poly.pdbx_seq_one_letter_code
_entity_poly.pdbx_strand_id
1 'polypeptide(L)' 'MLSSHPLLVEANLDKGTYSHGEPIKVNISIANRSSKTVKKIRVQGKHKHANQCTRVNIHVHM' A
#
# COMPACT_ATOMS: atom_id res chain seq x y z
N MET A 1 -12.96 -20.56 4.36
CA MET A 1 -14.10 -19.69 4.70
C MET A 1 -13.71 -18.22 4.51
N LEU A 2 -14.64 -17.37 4.09
CA LEU A 2 -14.48 -15.92 4.09
C LEU A 2 -14.73 -15.41 5.51
N SER A 3 -13.93 -14.47 6.00
CA SER A 3 -14.11 -13.91 7.35
C SER A 3 -15.18 -12.83 7.30
N SER A 4 -16.07 -12.80 8.29
CA SER A 4 -17.13 -11.78 8.41
C SER A 4 -16.61 -10.42 8.87
N HIS A 5 -15.42 -10.40 9.47
CA HIS A 5 -14.82 -9.17 9.99
C HIS A 5 -13.87 -8.55 8.95
N PRO A 6 -13.87 -7.22 8.80
CA PRO A 6 -13.11 -6.55 7.75
C PRO A 6 -11.60 -6.54 8.03
N LEU A 7 -10.83 -6.48 6.95
CA LEU A 7 -9.45 -6.05 6.96
C LEU A 7 -9.43 -4.57 6.56
N LEU A 8 -9.03 -3.70 7.48
CA LEU A 8 -8.84 -2.27 7.22
C LEU A 8 -7.38 -2.04 6.83
N VAL A 9 -7.15 -1.39 5.69
CA VAL A 9 -5.83 -1.03 5.19
C VAL A 9 -5.85 0.46 4.87
N GLU A 10 -4.98 1.20 5.53
CA GLU A 10 -4.79 2.62 5.29
C GLU A 10 -3.36 2.85 4.83
N ALA A 11 -3.19 3.69 3.82
CA ALA A 11 -1.88 3.99 3.29
C ALA A 11 -1.76 5.45 2.91
N ASN A 12 -0.69 6.08 3.38
CA ASN A 12 -0.41 7.48 3.14
C ASN A 12 1.03 7.67 2.68
N LEU A 13 1.22 8.73 1.91
CA LEU A 13 2.52 9.21 1.48
C LEU A 13 2.97 10.32 2.44
N ASP A 14 4.27 10.43 2.71
CA ASP A 14 4.78 11.54 3.52
C ASP A 14 4.68 12.89 2.79
N LYS A 15 4.65 12.87 1.45
CA LYS A 15 4.57 14.07 0.61
C LYS A 15 3.64 13.85 -0.59
N GLY A 16 3.03 14.94 -1.07
CA GLY A 16 2.18 14.91 -2.27
C GLY A 16 2.96 14.91 -3.60
N THR A 17 4.24 15.25 -3.58
CA THR A 17 5.11 15.30 -4.77
C THR A 17 6.52 14.90 -4.37
N TYR A 18 7.12 14.00 -5.15
CA TYR A 18 8.49 13.51 -4.95
C TYR A 18 9.34 13.92 -6.13
N SER A 19 10.57 14.36 -5.85
CA SER A 19 11.53 14.69 -6.90
C SER A 19 12.24 13.44 -7.42
N HIS A 20 12.86 13.55 -8.60
CA HIS A 20 13.61 12.44 -9.18
C HIS A 20 14.80 12.08 -8.27
N GLY A 21 15.03 10.78 -8.08
CA GLY A 21 16.06 10.27 -7.16
C GLY A 21 15.70 10.33 -5.67
N GLU A 22 14.54 10.87 -5.29
CA GLU A 22 14.10 10.91 -3.90
C GLU A 22 13.42 9.59 -3.49
N PRO A 23 13.77 9.01 -2.32
CA PRO A 23 13.08 7.84 -1.82
C PRO A 23 11.64 8.17 -1.42
N ILE A 24 10.69 7.40 -1.96
CA ILE A 24 9.27 7.54 -1.65
C ILE A 24 8.97 6.77 -0.35
N LYS A 25 8.56 7.48 0.72
CA LYS A 25 8.12 6.82 1.95
C LYS A 25 6.63 6.56 1.90
N VAL A 26 6.27 5.29 2.05
CA VAL A 26 4.87 4.83 2.10
C VAL A 26 4.60 4.34 3.52
N ASN A 27 3.67 4.99 4.21
CA ASN A 27 3.22 4.56 5.52
C ASN A 27 1.98 3.69 5.37
N ILE A 28 2.01 2.47 5.90
CA ILE A 28 0.93 1.49 5.75
C ILE A 28 0.49 1.03 7.14
N SER A 29 -0.77 1.30 7.48
CA SER A 29 -1.42 0.85 8.70
C SER A 29 -2.42 -0.25 8.37
N ILE A 30 -2.29 -1.40 9.02
CA ILE A 30 -3.17 -2.56 8.79
C ILE A 30 -3.87 -2.91 10.09
N ALA A 31 -5.19 -2.78 10.11
CA ALA A 31 -6.05 -3.24 11.18
C ALA A 31 -6.76 -4.53 10.72
N ASN A 32 -6.10 -5.67 10.97
CA ASN A 32 -6.68 -6.97 10.70
C ASN A 32 -7.63 -7.39 11.82
N ARG A 33 -8.93 -7.19 11.62
CA ARG A 33 -9.98 -7.72 12.50
C ARG A 33 -10.53 -9.05 12.00
N SER A 34 -10.01 -9.54 10.87
CA SER A 34 -10.43 -10.80 10.27
C SER A 34 -9.81 -12.01 10.96
N SER A 35 -10.40 -13.17 10.72
CA SER A 35 -9.89 -14.47 11.20
C SER A 35 -8.80 -15.07 10.32
N LYS A 36 -8.33 -14.35 9.28
CA LYS A 36 -7.23 -14.80 8.40
C LYS A 36 -5.94 -14.07 8.75
N THR A 37 -4.82 -14.78 8.65
CA THR A 37 -3.49 -14.23 8.89
C THR A 37 -2.93 -13.59 7.62
N VAL A 38 -2.46 -12.34 7.71
CA VAL A 38 -1.75 -11.70 6.59
C VAL A 38 -0.41 -12.40 6.37
N LYS A 39 -0.20 -12.97 5.18
CA LYS A 39 1.02 -13.70 4.82
C LYS A 39 2.03 -12.83 4.09
N LYS A 40 1.55 -11.91 3.25
CA LYS A 40 2.40 -11.07 2.42
C LYS A 40 1.73 -9.76 2.08
N ILE A 41 2.49 -8.68 2.17
CA ILE A 41 2.09 -7.35 1.70
C ILE A 41 2.98 -7.01 0.50
N ARG A 42 2.38 -6.63 -0.62
CA ARG A 42 3.09 -6.17 -1.82
C ARG A 42 2.75 -4.71 -2.07
N VAL A 43 3.78 -3.90 -2.20
CA VAL A 43 3.68 -2.49 -2.57
C VAL A 43 4.25 -2.33 -3.97
N GLN A 44 3.50 -1.69 -4.87
CA GLN A 44 3.89 -1.49 -6.26
C GLN A 44 3.68 -0.04 -6.68
N GLY A 45 4.76 0.65 -7.05
CA GLY A 45 4.69 1.94 -7.71
C GLY A 45 4.38 1.76 -9.20
N LYS A 46 3.40 2.49 -9.73
CA LYS A 46 3.17 2.61 -11.17
C LYS A 46 3.56 4.00 -11.63
N HIS A 47 4.53 4.06 -12.53
CA HIS A 47 4.92 5.26 -13.25
C HIS A 47 4.04 5.38 -14.49
N LYS A 48 3.28 6.47 -14.64
CA LYS A 48 2.51 6.71 -15.88
C LYS A 48 3.38 7.32 -16.98
N HIS A 49 4.41 8.07 -16.59
CA HIS A 49 5.42 8.67 -17.47
C HIS A 49 6.78 8.48 -16.81
N ALA A 50 7.85 8.47 -17.61
CA ALA A 50 9.24 8.16 -17.21
C ALA A 50 9.73 8.88 -15.94
N ASN A 51 9.09 10.00 -15.56
CA ASN A 51 9.55 10.88 -14.49
C ASN A 51 8.52 11.13 -13.37
N GLN A 52 7.37 10.44 -13.33
CA GLN A 52 6.38 10.67 -12.27
C GLN A 52 5.72 9.38 -11.77
N CYS A 53 5.95 9.06 -10.49
CA CYS A 53 5.25 7.99 -9.78
C CYS A 53 3.86 8.48 -9.40
N THR A 54 2.85 8.16 -10.22
CA THR A 54 1.52 8.78 -10.08
C THR A 54 0.59 7.98 -9.17
N ARG A 55 0.84 6.67 -8.95
CA ARG A 55 -0.02 5.80 -8.14
C ARG A 55 0.78 4.71 -7.44
N VAL A 56 0.53 4.51 -6.15
CA VAL A 56 1.00 3.36 -5.36
C VAL A 56 -0.15 2.37 -5.19
N ASN A 57 0.08 1.09 -5.50
CA ASN A 57 -0.88 0.01 -5.30
C ASN A 57 -0.41 -0.89 -4.16
N ILE A 58 -1.33 -1.26 -3.27
CA ILE A 58 -1.05 -2.11 -2.11
C ILE A 58 -1.93 -3.34 -2.22
N HIS A 59 -1.29 -4.51 -2.24
CA HIS A 59 -1.95 -5.80 -2.28
C HIS A 59 -1.64 -6.56 -1.00
N VAL A 60 -2.68 -6.91 -0.24
CA VAL A 60 -2.56 -7.73 0.97
C VAL A 60 -3.03 -9.14 0.67
N HIS A 61 -2.15 -10.12 0.87
CA HIS A 61 -2.46 -11.54 0.76
C HIS A 61 -2.70 -12.11 2.16
N MET A 62 -3.89 -12.70 2.37
CA MET A 62 -4.30 -13.41 3.59
C MET A 62 -4.43 -14.92 3.34
#